data_AF-A0A2I4F720-F1
#
_entry.id   AF-A0A2I4F720-F1
#
_cell.length_a   1.000
_cell.length_b   1.000
_cell.length_c   1.000
_cell.angle_alpha   90.00
_cell.angle_beta   90.00
_cell.angle_gamma   90.00
#
_symmetry.space_group_name_H-M   'P 1'
#
loop_
_entity.id
_entity.type
_entity.pdbx_description
1 polymer ?
#
loop_
_entity_poly.entity_id
_entity_poly.type
_entity_poly.pdbx_seq_one_letter_code
_entity_poly.pdbx_strand_id
1 'polypeptide(L)'
;MDDFNQWIHESGLIDLSAQGSNFSWCNGQSGLARAWAKLDRVLLDANLLSLFPTVSCSYLSRTTSDHCPMLVEFFKDTYSYGHPPFRFQQMWVEHPEFIGFIKQVWDVPVIGTGLVILACKIKKVKVALHEWNKRVFGRTNTHIESLEVKVESLEGCLQRKWDIDAERELVLASDELNFWRHREDIILA
;
A
#
# COMPACT_ATOMS: atom_id res chain seq x y z
N MET A 1 23.15 -21.23 -7.95
CA MET A 1 22.90 -19.89 -8.53
C MET A 1 23.48 -19.81 -9.92
N ASP A 2 24.72 -20.26 -10.13
CA ASP A 2 25.35 -20.23 -11.46
C ASP A 2 24.59 -21.02 -12.51
N ASP A 3 24.14 -22.24 -12.20
CA ASP A 3 23.32 -23.03 -13.13
C ASP A 3 22.02 -22.32 -13.55
N PHE A 4 21.38 -21.61 -12.61
CA PHE A 4 20.15 -20.86 -12.89
C PHE A 4 20.43 -19.62 -13.75
N ASN A 5 21.50 -18.89 -13.44
CA ASN A 5 21.93 -17.75 -14.26
C ASN A 5 22.35 -18.18 -15.67
N GLN A 6 23.02 -19.33 -15.79
CA GLN A 6 23.38 -19.94 -17.06
C GLN A 6 22.12 -20.29 -17.86
N TRP A 7 21.13 -20.92 -17.23
CA TRP A 7 19.85 -21.24 -17.87
C TRP A 7 19.10 -19.98 -18.36
N ILE A 8 19.08 -18.91 -17.56
CA ILE A 8 18.50 -17.61 -17.98
C ILE A 8 19.20 -17.11 -19.26
N HIS A 9 20.54 -17.14 -19.25
CA HIS A 9 21.35 -16.69 -20.37
C HIS A 9 21.14 -17.53 -21.64
N GLU A 10 21.17 -18.86 -21.52
CA GLU A 10 20.95 -19.80 -22.62
C GLU A 10 19.54 -19.70 -23.20
N SER A 11 18.55 -19.35 -22.38
CA SER A 11 17.18 -19.13 -22.81
C SER A 11 16.96 -17.75 -23.47
N GLY A 12 17.98 -16.90 -23.53
CA GLY A 12 17.88 -15.54 -24.08
C GLY A 12 17.01 -14.61 -23.24
N LEU A 13 16.86 -14.90 -21.94
CA LEU A 13 16.08 -14.11 -21.00
C LEU A 13 16.95 -13.05 -20.30
N ILE A 14 16.31 -11.96 -19.91
CA ILE A 14 16.90 -10.80 -19.23
C ILE A 14 16.21 -10.68 -17.86
N ASP A 15 17.00 -10.69 -16.79
CA ASP A 15 16.50 -10.39 -15.44
C ASP A 15 16.33 -8.87 -15.28
N LEU A 16 15.08 -8.43 -15.18
CA LEU A 16 14.73 -7.03 -14.99
C LEU A 16 15.09 -6.60 -13.57
N SER A 17 15.96 -5.60 -13.45
CA SER A 17 16.31 -5.00 -12.16
C SER A 17 15.12 -4.24 -11.57
N ALA A 18 14.86 -4.47 -10.28
CA ALA A 18 13.87 -3.71 -9.55
C ALA A 18 14.38 -2.29 -9.24
N GLN A 19 13.48 -1.32 -9.23
CA GLN A 19 13.72 0.03 -8.73
C GLN A 19 13.60 0.02 -7.20
N GLY A 20 14.53 0.69 -6.52
CA GLY A 20 14.57 0.77 -5.05
C GLY A 20 15.26 -0.45 -4.44
N SER A 21 14.54 -1.19 -3.58
CA SER A 21 15.05 -2.42 -2.97
C SER A 21 15.36 -3.46 -4.06
N ASN A 22 16.45 -4.22 -3.87
CA ASN A 22 16.80 -5.36 -4.74
C ASN A 22 16.40 -6.70 -4.11
N PHE A 23 15.78 -6.70 -2.93
CA PHE A 23 15.41 -7.90 -2.20
C PHE A 23 13.90 -8.07 -2.19
N SER A 24 13.47 -9.29 -2.48
CA SER A 24 12.06 -9.68 -2.49
C SER A 24 11.67 -10.45 -1.23
N TRP A 25 12.63 -10.81 -0.38
CA TRP A 25 12.39 -11.65 0.78
C TRP A 25 13.31 -11.27 1.95
N CYS A 26 12.81 -11.42 3.17
CA CYS A 26 13.63 -11.41 4.38
C CYS A 26 13.10 -12.35 5.45
N ASN A 27 14.02 -13.04 6.12
CA ASN A 27 13.73 -14.10 7.08
C ASN A 27 13.05 -13.65 8.39
N GLY A 28 12.82 -12.35 8.55
CA GLY A 28 12.16 -11.76 9.72
C GLY A 28 12.95 -11.84 11.03
N GLN A 29 14.19 -12.32 11.00
CA GLN A 29 15.03 -12.43 12.20
C GLN A 29 15.60 -11.06 12.60
N SER A 30 16.15 -10.98 13.81
CA SER A 30 16.74 -9.78 14.36
C SER A 30 18.27 -9.83 14.40
N GLY A 31 18.90 -8.67 14.51
CA GLY A 31 20.34 -8.60 14.67
C GLY A 31 21.09 -9.10 13.43
N LEU A 32 22.26 -9.71 13.69
CA LEU A 32 23.11 -10.33 12.67
C LEU A 32 22.49 -11.57 12.01
N ALA A 33 21.40 -12.10 12.57
CA ALA A 33 20.70 -13.24 11.99
C ALA A 33 19.71 -12.82 10.90
N ARG A 34 19.41 -11.52 10.77
CA ARG A 34 18.58 -10.99 9.68
C ARG A 34 19.27 -11.19 8.33
N ALA A 35 18.55 -11.80 7.40
CA ALA A 35 19.03 -12.03 6.04
C ALA A 35 18.00 -11.56 5.02
N TRP A 36 18.50 -11.02 3.92
CA TRP A 36 17.70 -10.55 2.78
C TRP A 36 18.11 -11.32 1.53
N ALA A 37 17.14 -11.65 0.68
CA ALA A 37 17.39 -12.36 -0.57
C ALA A 37 16.50 -11.85 -1.71
N LYS A 38 17.03 -11.93 -2.95
CA LYS A 38 16.25 -11.76 -4.18
C LYS A 38 15.80 -13.14 -4.64
N LEU A 39 14.59 -13.54 -4.23
CA LEU A 39 14.00 -14.84 -4.58
C LEU A 39 13.03 -14.74 -5.75
N ASP A 40 12.33 -13.62 -5.87
CA ASP A 40 11.31 -13.36 -6.89
C ASP A 40 11.92 -12.47 -7.97
N ARG A 41 11.85 -12.90 -9.23
CA ARG A 41 12.48 -12.22 -10.37
C ARG A 41 11.53 -12.07 -11.53
N VAL A 42 11.71 -11.01 -12.32
CA VAL A 42 10.98 -10.78 -13.56
C VAL A 42 11.95 -11.03 -14.70
N LEU A 43 11.69 -12.08 -15.47
CA LEU A 43 12.49 -12.46 -16.62
C LEU A 43 11.72 -12.08 -17.89
N LEU A 44 12.35 -11.33 -18.78
CA LEU A 44 11.77 -10.88 -20.04
C LEU A 44 12.66 -11.35 -21.20
N ASP A 45 12.06 -11.67 -22.35
CA ASP A 45 12.83 -11.86 -23.57
C ASP A 45 13.08 -10.52 -24.29
N ALA A 46 13.97 -10.53 -25.28
CA ALA A 46 14.29 -9.34 -26.06
C ALA A 46 13.09 -8.78 -26.85
N ASN A 47 12.15 -9.64 -27.26
CA ASN A 47 10.97 -9.21 -28.02
C ASN A 47 10.04 -8.39 -27.14
N LEU A 48 9.78 -8.85 -25.93
CA LEU A 48 8.93 -8.16 -24.96
C LEU A 48 9.55 -6.83 -24.54
N LEU A 49 10.87 -6.80 -24.31
CA LEU A 49 11.59 -5.55 -24.02
C LEU A 49 11.51 -4.56 -25.19
N SER A 50 11.53 -5.05 -26.44
CA SER A 50 11.37 -4.19 -27.62
C SER A 50 9.96 -3.57 -27.73
N LEU A 51 8.93 -4.31 -27.30
CA LEU A 51 7.54 -3.84 -27.27
C LEU A 51 7.30 -2.85 -26.12
N PHE A 52 7.98 -3.04 -24.98
CA PHE A 52 7.85 -2.20 -23.79
C PHE A 52 9.20 -1.70 -23.29
N PRO A 53 9.85 -0.75 -24.01
CA PRO A 53 11.19 -0.27 -23.64
C PRO A 53 11.26 0.43 -22.28
N THR A 54 10.11 0.90 -21.78
CA THR A 54 9.97 1.58 -20.50
C THR A 54 9.46 0.66 -19.38
N VAL A 55 9.45 -0.66 -19.60
CA VAL A 55 9.02 -1.61 -18.58
C VAL A 55 9.84 -1.43 -17.31
N SER A 56 9.17 -1.31 -16.17
CA SER A 56 9.80 -1.20 -14.86
C SER A 56 9.29 -2.24 -13.90
N CYS A 57 10.15 -2.62 -12.96
CA CYS A 57 9.83 -3.50 -11.86
C CYS A 57 10.14 -2.77 -10.55
N SER A 58 9.33 -2.96 -9.52
CA SER A 58 9.62 -2.53 -8.15
C SER A 58 9.10 -3.56 -7.16
N TYR A 59 9.75 -3.67 -6.00
CA TYR A 59 9.21 -4.40 -4.86
C TYR A 59 8.42 -3.44 -3.98
N LEU A 60 7.16 -3.76 -3.72
CA LEU A 60 6.30 -3.02 -2.81
C LEU A 60 6.63 -3.40 -1.36
N SER A 61 6.30 -2.51 -0.42
CA SER A 61 6.56 -2.74 1.00
C SER A 61 5.92 -4.04 1.49
N ARG A 62 6.67 -4.79 2.30
CA ARG A 62 6.17 -6.00 2.96
C ARG A 62 5.03 -5.63 3.90
N THR A 63 4.01 -6.49 3.96
CA THR A 63 2.84 -6.30 4.82
C THR A 63 2.75 -7.43 5.84
N THR A 64 2.23 -8.58 5.43
CA THR A 64 2.01 -9.76 6.28
C THR A 64 2.82 -10.98 5.84
N SER A 65 3.54 -10.87 4.73
CA SER A 65 4.39 -11.92 4.16
C SER A 65 5.87 -11.62 4.43
N ASP A 66 6.69 -12.66 4.50
CA ASP A 66 8.15 -12.55 4.46
C ASP A 66 8.66 -12.17 3.05
N HIS A 67 7.80 -12.28 2.03
CA HIS A 67 8.01 -11.78 0.68
C HIS A 67 7.42 -10.36 0.45
N CYS A 68 8.09 -9.58 -0.39
CA CYS A 68 7.62 -8.33 -0.96
C CYS A 68 6.77 -8.62 -2.20
N PRO A 69 5.55 -8.03 -2.33
CA PRO A 69 4.85 -8.03 -3.60
C PRO A 69 5.68 -7.33 -4.69
N MET A 70 5.60 -7.80 -5.93
CA MET A 70 6.34 -7.24 -7.05
C MET A 70 5.39 -6.58 -8.04
N LEU A 71 5.65 -5.32 -8.37
CA LEU A 71 4.88 -4.56 -9.35
C LEU A 71 5.68 -4.45 -10.65
N VAL A 72 5.08 -4.90 -11.76
CA VAL A 72 5.64 -4.76 -13.10
C VAL A 72 4.75 -3.83 -13.91
N GLU A 73 5.32 -2.71 -14.34
CA GLU A 73 4.63 -1.67 -15.09
C GLU A 73 5.15 -1.67 -16.53
N PHE A 74 4.32 -2.13 -17.47
CA PHE A 74 4.64 -2.12 -18.90
C PHE A 74 4.37 -0.75 -19.54
N PHE A 75 3.42 -0.01 -18.98
CA PHE A 75 3.09 1.35 -19.36
C PHE A 75 2.89 2.18 -18.12
N LYS A 76 3.38 3.42 -18.16
CA LYS A 76 2.99 4.42 -17.17
C LYS A 76 1.65 4.97 -17.59
N ASP A 77 0.58 4.58 -16.90
CA ASP A 77 -0.74 5.11 -17.18
C ASP A 77 -0.73 6.63 -16.96
N THR A 78 -0.89 7.39 -18.03
CA THR A 78 -0.95 8.85 -17.98
C THR A 78 -2.33 9.35 -17.58
N TYR A 79 -3.33 8.45 -17.53
CA TYR A 79 -4.68 8.80 -17.16
C TYR A 79 -4.86 8.75 -15.65
N SER A 80 -5.23 9.90 -15.08
CA SER A 80 -5.87 9.93 -13.78
C SER A 80 -7.31 9.44 -13.95
N TYR A 81 -7.65 8.29 -13.38
CA TYR A 81 -9.03 7.77 -13.34
C TYR A 81 -9.97 8.59 -12.42
N GLY A 82 -9.64 9.86 -12.19
CA GLY A 82 -10.35 10.74 -11.28
C GLY A 82 -10.07 10.42 -9.81
N HIS A 83 -10.88 11.02 -8.94
CA HIS A 83 -10.77 10.76 -7.51
C HIS A 83 -11.14 9.31 -7.19
N PRO A 84 -10.42 8.67 -6.25
CA PRO A 84 -10.76 7.33 -5.82
C PRO A 84 -12.21 7.26 -5.34
N PRO A 85 -12.88 6.10 -5.54
CA PRO A 85 -14.23 5.92 -5.05
C PRO A 85 -14.26 6.13 -3.53
N PHE A 86 -15.41 6.59 -3.03
CA PHE A 86 -15.61 6.70 -1.58
C PHE A 86 -15.53 5.31 -0.96
N ARG A 87 -14.68 5.15 0.05
CA ARG A 87 -14.55 3.93 0.83
C ARG A 87 -15.02 4.21 2.25
N PHE A 88 -15.83 3.31 2.78
CA PHE A 88 -16.20 3.32 4.18
C PHE A 88 -15.01 2.87 5.02
N GLN A 89 -14.74 3.55 6.13
CA GLN A 89 -13.58 3.25 6.98
C GLN A 89 -14.06 2.77 8.35
N GLN A 90 -13.48 1.66 8.85
CA GLN A 90 -13.88 1.07 10.12
C GLN A 90 -13.72 2.02 11.29
N MET A 91 -12.64 2.79 11.30
CA MET A 91 -12.36 3.74 12.37
C MET A 91 -13.49 4.72 12.65
N TRP A 92 -14.39 4.93 11.68
CA TRP A 92 -15.60 5.71 11.88
C TRP A 92 -16.52 5.02 12.89
N VAL A 93 -16.82 3.73 12.70
CA VAL A 93 -17.75 2.96 13.55
C VAL A 93 -17.26 2.87 15.00
N GLU A 94 -15.94 2.83 15.18
CA GLU A 94 -15.31 2.77 16.51
C GLU A 94 -15.37 4.10 17.26
N HIS A 95 -15.63 5.21 16.56
CA HIS A 95 -15.69 6.52 17.21
C HIS A 95 -17.01 6.70 17.97
N PRO A 96 -16.98 7.11 19.26
CA PRO A 96 -18.18 7.20 20.09
C PRO A 96 -19.31 8.07 19.50
N GLU A 97 -18.95 9.11 18.75
CA GLU A 97 -19.91 10.05 18.15
C GLU A 97 -20.49 9.61 16.80
N PHE A 98 -20.01 8.51 16.20
CA PHE A 98 -20.32 8.16 14.80
C PHE A 98 -21.81 7.96 14.53
N ILE A 99 -22.48 7.14 15.34
CA ILE A 99 -23.92 6.89 15.16
C ILE A 99 -24.74 8.18 15.34
N GLY A 100 -24.37 9.00 16.32
CA GLY A 100 -25.00 10.31 16.54
C GLY A 100 -24.81 11.25 15.34
N PHE A 101 -23.60 11.30 14.80
CA PHE A 101 -23.26 12.09 13.62
C PHE A 101 -24.03 11.63 12.38
N ILE A 102 -24.06 10.32 12.09
CA ILE A 102 -24.83 9.77 10.97
C ILE A 102 -26.30 10.12 11.10
N LYS A 103 -26.89 9.93 12.29
CA LYS A 103 -28.29 10.26 12.54
C LYS A 103 -28.58 11.74 12.29
N GLN A 104 -27.74 12.63 12.80
CA GLN A 104 -27.88 14.07 12.59
C GLN A 104 -27.92 14.45 11.10
N VAL A 105 -27.04 13.85 10.28
CA VAL A 105 -26.99 14.12 8.83
C VAL A 105 -28.16 13.45 8.10
N TRP A 106 -28.51 12.23 8.51
CA TRP A 106 -29.57 11.45 7.90
C TRP A 106 -30.95 12.05 8.14
N ASP A 107 -31.22 12.61 9.31
CA ASP A 107 -32.53 13.16 9.67
C ASP A 107 -32.84 14.50 8.98
N VAL A 108 -31.86 15.12 8.31
CA VAL A 108 -32.09 16.34 7.52
C VAL A 108 -33.14 16.07 6.43
N PRO A 109 -34.24 16.85 6.39
CA PRO A 109 -35.28 16.69 5.38
C PRO A 109 -34.76 16.86 3.95
N VAL A 110 -35.34 16.10 3.03
CA VAL A 110 -35.09 16.17 1.59
C VAL A 110 -36.44 16.04 0.88
N ILE A 111 -36.67 16.90 -0.11
CA ILE A 111 -37.89 16.90 -0.92
C ILE A 111 -37.59 16.13 -2.21
N GLY A 112 -38.47 15.20 -2.60
CA GLY A 112 -38.34 14.42 -3.82
C GLY A 112 -39.17 13.14 -3.78
N THR A 113 -39.00 12.28 -4.80
CA THR A 113 -39.53 10.90 -4.78
C THR A 113 -38.68 10.01 -3.88
N GLY A 114 -39.18 8.84 -3.49
CA GLY A 114 -38.47 7.94 -2.55
C GLY A 114 -37.01 7.64 -2.94
N LEU A 115 -36.76 7.30 -4.20
CA LEU A 115 -35.39 7.05 -4.70
C LEU A 115 -34.52 8.31 -4.75
N VAL A 116 -35.11 9.46 -5.09
CA VAL A 116 -34.40 10.75 -5.07
C VAL A 116 -34.02 11.14 -3.65
N ILE A 117 -34.93 10.96 -2.69
CA ILE A 117 -34.68 11.20 -1.27
C ILE A 117 -33.52 10.33 -0.79
N LEU A 118 -33.55 9.02 -1.09
CA LEU A 118 -32.50 8.09 -0.70
C LEU A 118 -31.14 8.49 -1.28
N ALA A 119 -31.05 8.74 -2.59
CA ALA A 119 -29.83 9.13 -3.26
C ALA A 119 -29.25 10.44 -2.68
N CYS A 120 -30.11 11.42 -2.42
CA CYS A 120 -29.71 12.68 -1.78
C CYS A 120 -29.21 12.48 -0.35
N LYS A 121 -29.86 11.64 0.47
CA LYS A 121 -29.42 11.35 1.84
C LYS A 121 -28.07 10.64 1.85
N ILE A 122 -27.86 9.63 1.01
CA ILE A 122 -26.57 8.94 0.88
C ILE A 122 -25.49 9.94 0.45
N LYS A 123 -25.77 10.81 -0.53
CA LYS A 123 -24.82 11.84 -0.97
C LYS A 123 -24.47 12.82 0.17
N LYS A 124 -25.45 13.26 0.96
CA LYS A 124 -25.23 14.12 2.13
C LYS A 124 -24.34 13.44 3.17
N VAL A 125 -24.63 12.18 3.51
CA VAL A 125 -23.81 11.38 4.43
C VAL A 125 -22.38 11.24 3.92
N LYS A 126 -22.19 10.89 2.64
CA LYS A 126 -20.85 10.78 2.02
C LYS A 126 -20.04 12.07 2.18
N VAL A 127 -20.62 13.23 1.85
CA VAL A 127 -19.93 14.53 1.95
C VAL A 127 -19.63 14.88 3.41
N ALA A 128 -20.59 14.66 4.30
CA ALA A 128 -20.43 14.95 5.72
C ALA A 128 -19.34 14.06 6.35
N LEU A 129 -19.33 12.76 6.03
CA LEU A 129 -18.28 11.84 6.48
C LEU A 129 -16.90 12.23 5.97
N HIS A 130 -16.79 12.71 4.72
CA HIS A 130 -15.51 13.18 4.18
C HIS A 130 -14.92 14.32 5.01
N GLU A 131 -15.73 15.30 5.38
CA GLU A 131 -15.29 16.44 6.19
C GLU A 131 -15.08 16.07 7.67
N TRP A 132 -15.95 15.23 8.21
CA TRP A 132 -15.81 14.70 9.56
C TRP A 132 -14.53 13.87 9.71
N ASN A 133 -14.20 13.06 8.70
CA ASN A 133 -12.98 12.27 8.67
C ASN A 133 -11.73 13.14 8.79
N LYS A 134 -11.63 14.19 7.96
CA LYS A 134 -10.52 15.15 8.01
C LYS A 134 -10.41 15.84 9.36
N ARG A 135 -11.53 16.16 10.00
CA ARG A 135 -11.56 16.88 11.28
C ARG A 135 -11.18 16.00 12.46
N VAL A 136 -11.64 14.75 12.48
CA VAL A 136 -11.48 13.84 13.62
C VAL A 136 -10.21 13.00 13.50
N PHE A 137 -9.92 12.48 12.31
CA PHE A 137 -8.80 11.56 12.07
C PHE A 137 -7.66 12.21 11.27
N GLY A 138 -7.87 13.40 10.72
CA GLY A 138 -6.85 14.07 9.91
C GLY A 138 -6.74 13.47 8.51
N ARG A 139 -5.53 13.54 7.94
CA ARG A 139 -5.21 12.94 6.64
C ARG A 139 -4.54 11.58 6.86
N THR A 140 -5.33 10.57 7.21
CA THR A 140 -4.86 9.20 7.51
C THR A 140 -3.97 8.64 6.39
N ASN A 141 -4.36 8.80 5.13
CA ASN A 141 -3.56 8.38 3.98
C ASN A 141 -2.15 8.99 3.98
N THR A 142 -2.02 10.29 4.26
CA THR A 142 -0.69 10.93 4.29
C THR A 142 0.18 10.40 5.44
N HIS A 143 -0.45 9.98 6.53
CA HIS A 143 0.26 9.34 7.64
C HIS A 143 0.75 7.96 7.23
N ILE A 144 -0.11 7.14 6.61
CA ILE A 144 0.24 5.83 6.06
C ILE A 144 1.38 5.96 5.03
N GLU A 145 1.26 6.86 4.05
CA GLU A 145 2.30 7.12 3.05
C GLU A 145 3.63 7.49 3.70
N SER A 146 3.61 8.33 4.75
CA SER A 146 4.83 8.72 5.46
C SER A 146 5.47 7.57 6.24
N LEU A 147 4.66 6.69 6.83
CA LEU A 147 5.11 5.48 7.51
C LEU A 147 5.68 4.46 6.51
N GLU A 148 5.06 4.29 5.34
CA GLU A 148 5.56 3.42 4.27
C GLU A 148 6.96 3.85 3.81
N VAL A 149 7.14 5.14 3.53
CA VAL A 149 8.45 5.71 3.16
C VAL A 149 9.47 5.54 4.29
N LYS A 150 9.04 5.71 5.55
CA LYS A 150 9.93 5.51 6.71
C LYS A 150 10.38 4.06 6.83
N VAL A 151 9.46 3.10 6.69
CA VAL A 151 9.76 1.65 6.72
C VAL A 151 10.74 1.30 5.60
N GLU A 152 10.47 1.72 4.36
CA GLU A 152 11.34 1.45 3.21
C GLU A 152 12.76 2.00 3.42
N SER A 153 12.87 3.24 3.93
CA SER A 153 14.15 3.87 4.23
C SER A 153 14.95 3.10 5.30
N LEU A 154 14.28 2.69 6.38
CA LEU A 154 14.90 1.94 7.48
C LEU A 154 15.34 0.54 7.03
N GLU A 155 14.53 -0.16 6.24
CA GLU A 155 14.92 -1.44 5.63
C GLU A 155 16.15 -1.26 4.72
N GLY A 156 16.17 -0.22 3.88
CA GLY A 156 17.31 0.11 3.03
C GLY A 156 18.58 0.48 3.81
N CYS A 157 18.46 1.03 5.01
CA CYS A 157 19.60 1.22 5.93
C CYS A 157 20.12 -0.12 6.45
N LEU A 158 19.23 -0.98 6.96
CA LEU A 158 19.58 -2.29 7.53
C LEU A 158 20.14 -3.26 6.49
N GLN A 159 19.73 -3.16 5.24
CA GLN A 159 20.29 -3.92 4.12
C GLN A 159 21.75 -3.53 3.83
N ARG A 160 22.13 -2.27 4.04
CA ARG A 160 23.51 -1.79 3.82
C ARG A 160 24.41 -2.11 5.00
N LYS A 161 23.93 -1.85 6.21
CA LYS A 161 24.66 -2.11 7.45
C LYS A 161 23.67 -2.30 8.58
N TRP A 162 23.87 -3.36 9.36
CA TRP A 162 23.09 -3.55 10.57
C TRP A 162 23.33 -2.43 11.58
N ASP A 163 22.23 -1.91 12.13
CA ASP A 163 22.20 -0.86 13.14
C ASP A 163 21.02 -1.09 14.08
N ILE A 164 21.29 -1.10 15.39
CA ILE A 164 20.29 -1.46 16.41
C ILE A 164 19.18 -0.41 16.52
N ASP A 165 19.51 0.87 16.35
CA ASP A 165 18.55 1.95 16.48
C ASP A 165 17.61 1.95 15.27
N ALA A 166 18.15 1.78 14.06
CA ALA A 166 17.36 1.60 12.85
C ALA A 166 16.44 0.38 12.92
N GLU A 167 16.91 -0.74 13.48
CA GLU A 167 16.08 -1.94 13.67
C GLU A 167 14.92 -1.68 14.65
N ARG A 168 15.21 -1.04 15.78
CA ARG A 168 14.18 -0.68 16.77
C ARG A 168 13.14 0.27 16.16
N GLU A 169 13.58 1.28 15.43
CA GLU A 169 12.67 2.20 14.75
C GLU A 169 11.83 1.51 13.67
N LEU A 170 12.41 0.53 12.96
CA LEU A 170 11.69 -0.22 11.93
C LEU A 170 10.54 -1.01 12.53
N VAL A 171 10.76 -1.68 13.67
CA VAL A 171 9.70 -2.44 14.36
C VAL A 171 8.56 -1.51 14.77
N LEU A 172 8.89 -0.38 15.40
CA LEU A 172 7.88 0.61 15.84
C LEU A 172 7.09 1.18 14.65
N ALA A 173 7.77 1.57 13.57
CA ALA A 173 7.13 2.12 12.38
C ALA A 173 6.26 1.08 11.67
N SER A 174 6.70 -0.18 11.63
CA SER A 174 5.94 -1.28 11.01
C SER A 174 4.68 -1.61 11.80
N ASP A 175 4.77 -1.68 13.13
CA ASP A 175 3.61 -1.91 14.00
C ASP A 175 2.59 -0.76 13.87
N GLU A 176 3.07 0.48 13.86
CA GLU A 176 2.23 1.65 13.66
C GLU A 176 1.56 1.63 12.28
N LEU A 177 2.30 1.33 11.22
CA LEU A 177 1.77 1.22 9.85
C LEU A 177 0.67 0.15 9.76
N ASN A 178 0.91 -1.02 10.35
CA ASN A 178 -0.06 -2.11 10.38
C ASN A 178 -1.33 -1.71 11.14
N PHE A 179 -1.19 -1.00 12.27
CA PHE A 179 -2.33 -0.47 13.02
C PHE A 179 -3.17 0.49 12.16
N TRP A 180 -2.54 1.43 11.44
CA TRP A 180 -3.27 2.38 10.60
C TRP A 180 -3.92 1.73 9.37
N ARG A 181 -3.23 0.80 8.71
CA ARG A 181 -3.81 0.04 7.59
C ARG A 181 -5.03 -0.79 8.03
N HIS A 182 -4.94 -1.45 9.19
CA HIS A 182 -6.06 -2.21 9.72
C HIS A 182 -7.29 -1.34 10.01
N ARG A 183 -7.08 -0.11 10.49
CA ARG A 183 -8.16 0.87 10.70
C ARG A 183 -8.86 1.31 9.42
N GLU A 184 -8.17 1.27 8.27
CA GLU A 184 -8.76 1.53 6.95
C GLU A 184 -9.44 0.29 6.36
N ASP A 185 -8.90 -0.91 6.58
CA ASP A 185 -9.23 -2.14 5.85
C ASP A 185 -10.30 -3.05 6.47
N ILE A 186 -10.75 -2.86 7.72
CA ILE A 186 -11.87 -3.66 8.26
C ILE A 186 -13.18 -3.25 7.56
N ILE A 187 -13.39 -3.83 6.40
CA ILE A 187 -14.67 -3.86 5.71
C ILE A 187 -15.50 -4.89 6.47
N LEU A 188 -16.39 -4.43 7.35
CA LEU A 188 -17.43 -5.29 7.91
C LEU A 188 -18.23 -5.86 6.74
N ALA A 189 -17.99 -7.15 6.45
CA ALA A 189 -18.84 -8.00 5.63
C ALA A 189 -20.00 -8.54 6.48
#